data_AF-A0A8K0IY45-F1
#
_entry.id   AF-A0A8K0IY45-F1
#
_cell.length_a   1.000
_cell.length_b   1.000
_cell.length_c   1.000
_cell.angle_alpha   90.00
_cell.angle_beta   90.00
_cell.angle_gamma   90.00
#
_symmetry.space_group_name_H-M   'P 1'
#
loop_
_entity.id
_entity.type
_entity.pdbx_description
1 polymer ?
#
loop_
_entity_poly.entity_id
_entity_poly.type
_entity_poly.pdbx_seq_one_letter_code
_entity_poly.pdbx_strand_id
1 'polypeptide(L)'
;MVPALDKDAELLHEGGFLSRLCWNTSRIKVLVPEITSPAGLVVALGDWLGKRVLCPMPTVVDMEEPLVLPHFFEDLEVSGWILVRF
;
A
#
# COMPACT_ATOMS: atom_id res chain seq x y z
N MET A 1 2.13 -8.58 0.36
CA MET A 1 3.15 -7.55 0.65
C MET A 1 2.42 -6.37 1.23
N VAL A 2 3.00 -5.69 2.22
CA VAL A 2 2.41 -4.50 2.82
C VAL A 2 3.37 -3.33 2.54
N PRO A 3 3.04 -2.45 1.57
CA PRO A 3 3.80 -1.23 1.35
C PRO A 3 3.58 -0.27 2.53
N ALA A 4 4.65 0.40 2.97
CA ALA A 4 4.60 1.36 4.05
C ALA A 4 5.59 2.51 3.82
N LEU A 5 5.23 3.71 4.26
CA LEU A 5 6.08 4.89 4.18
C LEU A 5 6.81 5.10 5.51
N ASP A 6 8.13 5.09 5.49
CA ASP A 6 8.98 5.50 6.62
C ASP A 6 8.52 4.93 7.98
N LYS A 7 8.14 5.79 8.93
CA LYS A 7 7.63 5.45 10.27
C LYS A 7 6.42 4.51 10.27
N ASP A 8 5.62 4.47 9.22
CA ASP A 8 4.51 3.52 9.13
C ASP A 8 5.05 2.07 9.12
N ALA A 9 6.24 1.86 8.57
CA ALA A 9 6.88 0.54 8.57
C ALA A 9 7.25 0.09 9.98
N GLU A 10 7.74 1.00 10.82
CA GLU A 10 8.05 0.74 12.23
C GLU A 10 6.77 0.36 12.99
N LEU A 11 5.69 1.13 12.81
CA LEU A 11 4.39 0.88 13.44
C LEU A 11 3.78 -0.48 13.03
N LEU A 12 3.99 -0.93 11.80
CA LEU A 12 3.54 -2.26 11.37
C LEU A 12 4.26 -3.36 12.17
N HIS A 13 5.56 -3.19 12.42
CA HIS A 13 6.35 -4.15 13.20
C HIS A 13 6.06 -4.08 14.71
N GLU A 14 5.70 -2.90 15.21
CA GLU A 14 5.36 -2.68 16.61
C GLU A 14 3.95 -3.21 17.00
N GLY A 15 3.74 -3.42 18.30
CA GLY A 15 2.42 -3.70 18.87
C GLY A 15 1.72 -4.98 18.41
N GLY A 16 2.39 -5.85 17.64
CA GLY A 16 1.82 -7.08 17.10
C GLY A 16 0.77 -6.85 16.01
N PHE A 17 0.83 -5.75 15.26
CA PHE A 17 -0.15 -5.49 14.21
C PHE A 17 -0.12 -6.57 13.11
N LEU A 18 1.07 -6.95 12.63
CA LEU A 18 1.19 -8.00 11.59
C LEU A 18 0.59 -9.35 12.01
N SER A 19 0.67 -9.71 13.30
CA SER A 19 0.10 -10.97 13.78
C SER A 19 -1.44 -10.95 13.84
N ARG A 20 -2.05 -9.75 13.95
CA ARG A 20 -3.50 -9.56 13.79
C ARG A 20 -3.95 -9.66 12.34
N LEU A 21 -3.09 -9.23 11.40
CA LEU A 21 -3.37 -9.32 9.97
C LEU A 21 -3.23 -10.76 9.45
N CYS A 22 -2.20 -11.49 9.88
CA CYS A 22 -2.00 -12.88 9.54
C CYS A 22 -1.32 -13.64 10.68
N TRP A 23 -1.88 -14.77 11.08
CA TRP A 23 -1.31 -15.63 12.11
C TRP A 23 0.14 -16.06 11.79
N ASN A 24 0.44 -16.33 10.52
CA ASN A 24 1.79 -16.64 10.06
C ASN A 24 2.45 -15.42 9.41
N THR A 25 3.11 -14.59 10.23
CA THR A 25 3.76 -13.35 9.80
C THR A 25 4.90 -13.55 8.80
N SER A 26 5.48 -14.76 8.70
CA SER A 26 6.50 -15.06 7.67
C SER A 26 5.99 -14.94 6.23
N ARG A 27 4.65 -14.95 6.05
CA ARG A 27 4.01 -14.70 4.75
C ARG A 27 3.87 -13.22 4.41
N ILE A 28 4.16 -12.34 5.36
CA ILE A 28 4.09 -10.89 5.19
C ILE A 28 5.50 -10.37 4.94
N LYS A 29 5.69 -9.76 3.77
CA LYS A 29 6.83 -8.89 3.49
C LYS A 29 6.37 -7.44 3.62
N VAL A 30 6.98 -6.68 4.52
CA VAL A 30 6.84 -5.22 4.57
C VAL A 30 7.81 -4.65 3.55
N LEU A 31 7.33 -3.70 2.75
CA LEU A 31 8.12 -3.05 1.72
C LEU A 31 8.15 -1.55 2.01
N VAL A 32 9.37 -1.02 2.16
CA VAL A 32 9.62 0.40 2.39
C VAL A 32 10.33 0.96 1.16
N PRO A 33 9.81 2.02 0.53
CA PRO A 33 10.43 2.61 -0.64
C PRO A 33 11.66 3.44 -0.24
N GLU A 34 12.61 3.59 -1.15
CA GLU A 34 13.78 4.46 -0.96
C GLU A 34 13.37 5.94 -0.85
N ILE A 35 12.38 6.35 -1.65
CA ILE A 35 11.75 7.67 -1.58
C ILE A 35 10.39 7.51 -0.93
N THR A 36 10.17 8.17 0.20
CA THR A 36 8.94 8.08 1.00
C THR A 36 7.81 8.90 0.38
N SER A 37 7.34 8.47 -0.78
CA SER A 37 6.24 9.08 -1.53
C SER A 37 5.33 8.02 -2.17
N PRO A 38 4.10 8.36 -2.57
CA PRO A 38 3.23 7.45 -3.31
C PRO A 38 3.88 6.91 -4.59
N ALA A 39 4.54 7.77 -5.37
CA ALA A 39 5.29 7.34 -6.56
C ALA A 39 6.46 6.40 -6.19
N GLY A 40 7.19 6.69 -5.11
CA GLY A 40 8.24 5.82 -4.59
C GLY A 40 7.71 4.43 -4.19
N LEU A 41 6.49 4.36 -3.64
CA LEU A 41 5.81 3.09 -3.37
C LEU A 41 5.50 2.31 -4.64
N VAL A 42 5.02 2.95 -5.69
CA VAL A 42 4.78 2.29 -6.99
C VAL A 42 6.07 1.72 -7.54
N VAL A 43 7.15 2.51 -7.54
CA VAL A 43 8.48 2.07 -7.99
C VAL A 43 8.98 0.88 -7.16
N ALA A 44 8.83 0.94 -5.84
CA ALA A 44 9.31 -0.12 -4.96
C ALA A 44 8.42 -1.39 -5.02
N LEU A 45 7.12 -1.24 -5.31
CA LEU A 45 6.24 -2.35 -5.65
C LEU A 45 6.70 -3.04 -6.94
N GLY A 46 7.18 -2.27 -7.91
CA GLY A 46 7.67 -2.72 -9.20
C GLY A 46 6.54 -3.19 -10.13
N ASP A 47 6.95 -3.67 -11.30
CA ASP A 47 6.02 -4.17 -12.32
C ASP A 47 5.48 -5.54 -11.93
N TRP A 48 4.15 -5.68 -11.90
CA TRP A 48 3.54 -6.98 -11.63
C TRP A 48 2.32 -7.21 -12.51
N LEU A 49 2.53 -8.01 -13.57
CA LEU A 49 1.56 -8.41 -14.58
C LEU A 49 0.29 -9.07 -13.98
N GLY A 50 -0.71 -8.27 -13.64
CA GLY A 50 -2.05 -8.73 -13.24
C GLY A 50 -2.17 -9.16 -11.78
N LYS A 51 -1.22 -8.83 -10.90
CA LYS A 51 -1.40 -9.04 -9.46
C LYS A 51 -2.35 -7.99 -8.90
N ARG A 52 -3.10 -8.39 -7.86
CA ARG A 52 -4.04 -7.50 -7.17
C ARG A 52 -3.33 -6.72 -6.08
N VAL A 53 -3.60 -5.42 -6.00
CA VAL A 53 -3.19 -4.55 -4.89
C VAL A 53 -4.43 -4.09 -4.13
N LEU A 54 -4.29 -4.08 -2.81
CA LEU A 54 -5.36 -3.78 -1.88
C LEU A 54 -5.16 -2.37 -1.34
N CYS A 55 -6.08 -1.46 -1.65
CA CYS A 55 -6.05 -0.09 -1.14
C CYS A 55 -7.30 0.17 -0.30
N PRO A 56 -7.32 -0.25 0.99
CA PRO A 56 -8.38 0.16 1.91
C PRO A 56 -8.40 1.69 2.02
N MET A 57 -9.49 2.31 1.58
CA MET A 57 -9.71 3.73 1.73
C MET A 57 -10.99 3.93 2.54
N PRO A 58 -10.91 4.49 3.76
CA PRO A 58 -12.12 4.80 4.51
C PRO A 58 -12.93 5.85 3.74
N THR A 59 -14.21 5.58 3.50
CA THR A 59 -15.13 6.61 3.02
C THR A 59 -15.47 7.51 4.21
N VAL A 60 -15.06 8.78 4.13
CA VAL A 60 -15.33 9.78 5.16
C VAL A 60 -16.45 10.69 4.66
N VAL A 61 -17.52 10.81 5.45
CA VAL A 61 -18.64 11.72 5.13
C VAL A 61 -18.14 13.17 5.26
N ASP A 62 -18.54 14.03 4.34
CA ASP A 62 -18.18 15.47 4.28
C ASP A 62 -16.69 15.77 4.06
N MET A 63 -15.92 14.83 3.48
CA MET A 63 -14.53 15.06 3.09
C MET A 63 -14.30 14.62 1.64
N GLU A 64 -13.71 15.51 0.83
CA GLU A 64 -13.30 15.16 -0.52
C GLU A 64 -12.04 14.29 -0.52
N GLU A 65 -11.98 13.35 -1.46
CA GLU A 65 -10.81 12.50 -1.66
C GLU A 65 -9.62 13.36 -2.11
N PRO A 66 -8.46 13.30 -1.44
CA PRO A 66 -7.30 14.10 -1.82
C PRO A 66 -6.79 13.70 -3.21
N LEU A 67 -6.44 14.70 -4.03
CA LEU A 67 -5.98 14.54 -5.43
C LEU A 67 -4.75 13.62 -5.61
N VAL A 68 -4.00 13.35 -4.54
CA VAL A 68 -2.88 12.41 -4.55
C VAL A 68 -3.31 10.97 -4.84
N LEU A 69 -4.56 10.62 -4.51
CA LEU A 69 -5.05 9.25 -4.61
C LEU A 69 -5.35 8.83 -6.05
N PRO A 70 -6.11 9.60 -6.86
CA PRO A 70 -6.30 9.30 -8.28
C PRO A 70 -5.00 9.04 -9.03
N HIS A 71 -3.98 9.91 -8.86
CA HIS A 71 -2.70 9.74 -9.53
C HIS A 71 -1.96 8.48 -9.07
N PHE A 72 -1.97 8.18 -7.77
CA PHE A 72 -1.36 6.97 -7.24
C PHE A 72 -2.01 5.69 -7.80
N PHE A 73 -3.33 5.69 -7.99
CA PHE A 73 -4.03 4.55 -8.57
C PHE A 73 -3.72 4.38 -10.05
N GLU A 74 -3.66 5.47 -10.80
CA GLU A 74 -3.26 5.46 -12.20
C GLU A 74 -1.84 4.89 -12.36
N ASP A 75 -0.89 5.35 -11.53
CA ASP A 75 0.49 4.85 -11.55
C ASP A 75 0.58 3.33 -11.26
N LEU A 76 -0.26 2.82 -10.34
CA LEU A 76 -0.35 1.38 -10.05
C LEU A 76 -0.91 0.59 -11.24
N GLU A 77 -1.97 1.08 -11.87
CA GLU A 77 -2.60 0.43 -13.02
C GLU A 77 -1.68 0.42 -14.24
N VAL A 78 -0.96 1.53 -14.49
CA VAL A 78 0.08 1.61 -15.54
C VAL A 78 1.21 0.62 -15.28
N SER A 79 1.56 0.38 -14.01
CA SER A 79 2.55 -0.63 -13.59
C SER A 79 2.01 -2.08 -13.60
N GLY A 80 0.79 -2.28 -14.11
CA GLY A 80 0.18 -3.59 -14.35
C GLY A 80 -0.59 -4.18 -13.16
N TRP A 81 -0.77 -3.43 -12.07
CA TRP A 81 -1.53 -3.88 -10.91
C TRP A 81 -3.03 -3.76 -11.13
N ILE A 82 -3.78 -4.73 -10.61
CA ILE A 82 -5.25 -4.67 -10.54
C ILE A 82 -5.63 -4.09 -9.19
N LEU A 83 -6.16 -2.86 -9.19
CA LEU A 83 -6.61 -2.19 -7.98
C LEU A 83 -7.88 -2.87 -7.42
N VAL A 84 -7.87 -3.19 -6.13
CA VAL A 84 -9.03 -3.68 -5.39
C VAL A 84 -9.37 -2.67 -4.29
N ARG A 85 -10.55 -2.04 -4.42
CA ARG A 85 -11.13 -1.11 -3.44
C ARG A 85 -12.24 -1.80 -2.66
N PHE A 86 -12.42 -1.41 -1.40
CA PHE A 86 -13.53 -1.83 -0.54
C PHE A 86 -13.72 -0.86 0.62
#